data_AF-A0A6I3JC74-F1
#
_entry.id   AF-A0A6I3JC74-F1
#
_cell.length_a   1.000
_cell.length_b   1.000
_cell.length_c   1.000
_cell.angle_alpha   90.00
_cell.angle_beta   90.00
_cell.angle_gamma   90.00
#
_symmetry.space_group_name_H-M   'P 1'
#
loop_
_entity.id
_entity.type
_entity.pdbx_description
1 polymer ?
#
loop_
_entity_poly.entity_id
_entity_poly.type
_entity_poly.pdbx_seq_one_letter_code
_entity_poly.pdbx_strand_id
1 'polypeptide(L)'
;MNPDRPPEITPEELAEQAALYEPFTQAVRELVDATIRTTVDPATVRAAQAEIEAITARLREQQVDGPLGAHFGHGRARQPWGNTVVGLRNPVAPPLRAVPAGDRLGEVHAEVALGAAYEGPPGLVHGGVSSLLLDQMLGNAAAAARKPGMTAYLNLTYRQPTPLGPLRLEAWVERSEGHKTYARGQVIGPDGPTVEAEGLFVLPRWARELLAARGATEVPPTFE
;
A
#
# COMPACT_ATOMS: atom_id res chain seq x y z
N MET A 1 18.86 19.50 -20.67
CA MET A 1 18.73 18.89 -19.33
C MET A 1 17.45 19.47 -18.74
N ASN A 2 16.41 18.66 -18.51
CA ASN A 2 15.11 19.18 -18.05
C ASN A 2 15.20 19.50 -16.54
N PRO A 3 15.04 20.77 -16.11
CA PRO A 3 15.16 21.17 -14.71
C PRO A 3 14.07 20.55 -13.80
N ASP A 4 13.01 19.97 -14.37
CA ASP A 4 11.89 19.38 -13.62
C ASP A 4 11.99 17.85 -13.45
N ARG A 5 13.11 17.21 -13.84
CA ARG A 5 13.28 15.77 -13.64
C ARG A 5 13.90 15.54 -12.25
N PRO A 6 13.19 14.90 -11.30
CA PRO A 6 13.81 14.53 -10.03
C PRO A 6 15.04 13.65 -10.32
N PRO A 7 16.13 13.81 -9.53
CA PRO A 7 17.35 13.04 -9.74
C PRO A 7 17.02 11.54 -9.73
N GLU A 8 17.52 10.82 -10.73
CA GLU A 8 17.33 9.37 -10.83
C GLU A 8 18.15 8.69 -9.74
N ILE A 9 17.49 7.91 -8.89
CA ILE A 9 18.13 7.10 -7.85
C ILE A 9 18.60 5.80 -8.49
N THR A 10 19.86 5.45 -8.29
CA THR A 10 20.44 4.18 -8.75
C THR A 10 19.85 2.99 -7.97
N PRO A 11 19.89 1.75 -8.51
CA PRO A 11 19.42 0.58 -7.76
C PRO A 11 20.18 0.35 -6.45
N GLU A 12 21.46 0.72 -6.39
CA GLU A 12 22.29 0.63 -5.20
C GLU A 12 21.85 1.63 -4.13
N GLU A 13 21.73 2.92 -4.48
CA GLU A 13 21.19 3.95 -3.57
C GLU A 13 19.78 3.60 -3.07
N LEU A 14 18.95 3.00 -3.93
CA LEU A 14 17.62 2.54 -3.55
C LEU A 14 17.67 1.42 -2.51
N ALA A 15 18.57 0.46 -2.68
CA ALA A 15 18.78 -0.63 -1.73
C ALA A 15 19.32 -0.12 -0.39
N GLU A 16 20.26 0.82 -0.43
CA GLU A 16 20.81 1.48 0.77
C GLU A 16 19.73 2.24 1.54
N GLN A 17 18.90 3.02 0.84
CA GLN A 17 17.78 3.73 1.44
C GLN A 17 16.73 2.77 2.02
N ALA A 18 16.41 1.67 1.33
CA ALA A 18 15.52 0.65 1.87
C ALA A 18 16.09 0.03 3.16
N ALA A 19 17.36 -0.36 3.14
CA ALA A 19 18.05 -0.92 4.31
C ALA A 19 18.10 0.05 5.50
N LEU A 20 18.10 1.36 5.25
CA LEU A 20 18.02 2.38 6.28
C LEU A 20 16.60 2.57 6.83
N TYR A 21 15.63 2.78 5.93
CA TYR A 21 14.28 3.23 6.33
C TYR A 21 13.33 2.11 6.71
N GLU A 22 13.52 0.90 6.21
CA GLU A 22 12.68 -0.25 6.55
C GLU A 22 12.75 -0.60 8.04
N PRO A 23 13.92 -0.86 8.66
CA PRO A 23 13.99 -1.15 10.09
C PRO A 23 13.58 0.05 10.94
N PHE A 24 13.86 1.28 10.50
CA PHE A 24 13.40 2.48 11.19
C PHE A 24 11.86 2.57 11.22
N THR A 25 11.21 2.33 10.08
CA THR A 25 9.74 2.35 9.99
C THR A 25 9.13 1.21 10.80
N GLN A 26 9.78 0.04 10.83
CA GLN A 26 9.38 -1.09 11.65
C GLN A 26 9.41 -0.75 13.15
N ALA A 27 10.45 -0.07 13.64
CA ALA A 27 10.51 0.39 15.03
C ALA A 27 9.34 1.34 15.38
N VAL A 28 8.92 2.20 14.44
CA VAL A 28 7.75 3.07 14.64
C VAL A 28 6.45 2.26 14.66
N ARG A 29 6.31 1.21 13.84
CA ARG A 29 5.15 0.30 13.90
C ARG A 29 5.03 -0.40 15.25
N GLU A 30 6.16 -0.85 15.80
CA GLU A 30 6.22 -1.45 17.14
C GLU A 30 5.83 -0.43 18.22
N LEU A 31 6.27 0.82 18.09
CA LEU A 31 5.85 1.90 18.98
C LEU A 31 4.33 2.17 18.92
N VAL A 32 3.72 2.16 17.72
CA VAL A 32 2.27 2.33 17.55
C VAL A 32 1.52 1.23 18.32
N ASP A 33 1.91 -0.02 18.12
CA ASP A 33 1.34 -1.15 18.83
C ASP A 33 1.51 -1.04 20.36
N ALA A 34 2.72 -0.69 20.82
CA ALA A 34 3.00 -0.52 22.24
C ALA A 34 2.18 0.62 22.85
N THR A 35 1.98 1.72 22.12
CA THR A 35 1.17 2.87 22.56
C THR A 35 -0.28 2.48 22.79
N ILE A 36 -0.82 1.56 21.98
CA ILE A 36 -2.20 1.09 22.12
C ILE A 36 -2.36 0.15 23.32
N ARG A 37 -1.36 -0.72 23.56
CA ARG A 37 -1.50 -1.85 24.51
C ARG A 37 -0.84 -1.63 25.87
N THR A 38 -0.06 -0.57 26.05
CA THR A 38 0.72 -0.34 27.27
C THR A 38 -0.17 -0.11 28.50
N THR A 39 0.26 -0.66 29.64
CA THR A 39 -0.36 -0.47 30.96
C THR A 39 0.65 -0.02 32.01
N VAL A 40 1.81 0.48 31.57
CA VAL A 40 2.86 1.02 32.46
C VAL A 40 2.37 2.24 33.24
N ASP A 41 3.08 2.60 34.30
CA ASP A 41 2.67 3.70 35.17
C ASP A 41 2.74 5.08 34.47
N PRO A 42 1.99 6.08 34.96
CA PRO A 42 1.94 7.41 34.32
C PRO A 42 3.28 8.16 34.25
N ALA A 43 4.25 7.88 35.13
CA ALA A 43 5.56 8.51 35.05
C ALA A 43 6.37 7.94 33.88
N THR A 44 6.31 6.60 33.69
CA THR A 44 6.91 5.94 32.53
C THR A 44 6.30 6.44 31.20
N VAL A 45 4.97 6.62 31.12
CA VAL A 45 4.32 7.19 29.92
C VAL A 45 4.84 8.59 29.60
N ARG A 46 4.97 9.47 30.62
CA ARG A 46 5.49 10.84 30.43
C ARG A 46 6.95 10.86 29.98
N ALA A 47 7.79 9.97 30.51
CA ALA A 47 9.18 9.85 30.08
C ALA A 47 9.26 9.41 28.60
N ALA A 48 8.51 8.37 28.22
CA ALA A 48 8.45 7.89 26.85
C ALA A 48 7.94 8.98 25.88
N GLN A 49 6.91 9.75 26.27
CA GLN A 49 6.42 10.87 25.47
C GLN A 49 7.52 11.90 25.20
N ALA A 50 8.29 12.31 26.22
CA ALA A 50 9.37 13.28 26.05
C ALA A 50 10.47 12.77 25.10
N GLU A 51 10.80 11.48 25.15
CA GLU A 51 11.75 10.86 24.23
C GLU A 51 11.22 10.84 22.78
N ILE A 52 9.95 10.47 22.59
CA ILE A 52 9.30 10.48 21.27
C ILE A 52 9.26 11.89 20.68
N GLU A 53 8.95 12.90 21.49
CA GLU A 53 8.96 14.30 21.08
C GLU A 53 10.38 14.77 20.69
N ALA A 54 11.40 14.38 21.46
CA ALA A 54 12.79 14.71 21.15
C ALA A 54 13.28 14.03 19.86
N ILE A 55 12.94 12.76 19.65
CA ILE A 55 13.22 12.03 18.39
C ILE A 55 12.52 12.71 17.22
N THR A 56 11.24 13.06 17.39
CA THR A 56 10.44 13.73 16.36
C THR A 56 11.04 15.09 16.01
N ALA A 57 11.47 15.88 17.00
CA ALA A 57 12.12 17.17 16.78
C ALA A 57 13.40 17.02 15.96
N ARG A 58 14.25 16.02 16.29
CA ARG A 58 15.47 15.72 15.54
C ARG A 58 15.19 15.35 14.09
N LEU A 59 14.18 14.51 13.84
CA LEU A 59 13.78 14.13 12.49
C LEU A 59 13.21 15.32 11.68
N ARG A 60 12.71 16.35 12.36
CA ARG A 60 12.18 17.58 11.73
C ARG A 60 13.23 18.64 11.44
N GLU A 61 14.47 18.46 11.89
CA GLU A 61 15.57 19.38 11.57
C GLU A 61 15.80 19.49 10.06
N GLN A 62 15.53 18.42 9.30
CA GLN A 62 15.56 18.40 7.85
C GLN A 62 14.43 17.54 7.29
N GLN A 63 13.55 18.14 6.48
CA GLN A 63 12.44 17.46 5.83
C GLN A 63 12.32 17.91 4.38
N VAL A 64 11.66 17.09 3.56
CA VAL A 64 11.25 17.52 2.22
C VAL A 64 10.12 18.55 2.34
N ASP A 65 10.09 19.51 1.43
CA ASP A 65 8.95 20.41 1.28
C ASP A 65 7.77 19.67 0.64
N GLY A 66 6.58 19.79 1.23
CA GLY A 66 5.37 19.16 0.70
C GLY A 66 5.36 17.63 0.79
N PRO A 67 4.56 16.94 -0.05
CA PRO A 67 4.44 15.48 0.00
C PRO A 67 5.68 14.78 -0.54
N LEU A 68 6.05 13.63 0.05
CA LEU A 68 7.18 12.80 -0.43
C LEU A 68 7.02 12.38 -1.90
N GLY A 69 5.77 12.21 -2.35
CA GLY A 69 5.47 11.78 -3.72
C GLY A 69 5.98 10.36 -3.99
N ALA A 70 6.31 10.09 -5.25
CA ALA A 70 6.86 8.81 -5.66
C ALA A 70 8.26 8.99 -6.26
N HIS A 71 9.22 8.20 -5.80
CA HIS A 71 10.57 8.22 -6.36
C HIS A 71 10.63 7.32 -7.60
N PHE A 72 11.37 7.73 -8.62
CA PHE A 72 11.56 6.95 -9.85
C PHE A 72 13.00 6.41 -9.87
N GLY A 73 13.16 5.09 -9.76
CA GLY A 73 14.46 4.45 -9.93
C GLY A 73 14.83 4.25 -11.40
N HIS A 74 16.12 3.97 -11.68
CA HIS A 74 16.56 3.51 -13.02
C HIS A 74 15.70 2.32 -13.47
N GLY A 75 15.01 2.45 -14.61
CA GLY A 75 14.05 1.46 -15.12
C GLY A 75 12.58 1.81 -14.91
N ARG A 76 12.24 3.02 -14.41
CA ARG A 76 10.86 3.54 -14.24
C ARG A 76 10.01 2.81 -13.20
N ALA A 77 10.59 1.95 -12.37
CA ALA A 77 9.88 1.39 -11.22
C ALA A 77 9.64 2.52 -10.21
N ARG A 78 8.36 2.87 -10.06
CA ARG A 78 7.90 3.87 -9.11
C ARG A 78 7.94 3.29 -7.69
N GLN A 79 8.51 4.06 -6.76
CA GLN A 79 8.68 3.69 -5.36
C GLN A 79 7.74 4.55 -4.50
N PRO A 80 6.53 4.05 -4.18
CA PRO A 80 5.52 4.82 -3.48
C PRO A 80 5.78 4.78 -1.96
N TRP A 81 6.97 5.17 -1.51
CA TRP A 81 7.41 4.95 -0.13
C TRP A 81 6.56 5.66 0.94
N GLY A 82 5.83 6.71 0.57
CA GLY A 82 4.86 7.38 1.45
C GLY A 82 3.42 6.82 1.36
N ASN A 83 3.13 5.88 0.45
CA ASN A 83 1.78 5.36 0.24
C ASN A 83 1.21 4.70 1.50
N THR A 84 -0.08 4.87 1.72
CA THR A 84 -0.79 4.45 2.94
C THR A 84 -1.00 2.95 3.06
N VAL A 85 -0.71 2.16 2.03
CA VAL A 85 -0.90 0.70 2.01
C VAL A 85 0.41 -0.06 1.80
N VAL A 86 1.28 0.42 0.90
CA VAL A 86 2.53 -0.24 0.51
C VAL A 86 3.77 0.62 0.75
N GLY A 87 3.63 1.73 1.48
CA GLY A 87 4.71 2.68 1.72
C GLY A 87 5.75 2.16 2.71
N LEU A 88 6.97 1.92 2.22
CA LEU A 88 8.11 1.50 3.04
C LEU A 88 8.42 2.49 4.17
N ARG A 89 8.23 3.79 3.94
CA ARG A 89 8.46 4.87 4.91
C ARG A 89 7.20 5.31 5.64
N ASN A 90 6.10 4.59 5.47
CA ASN A 90 4.83 4.90 6.11
C ASN A 90 4.51 3.86 7.19
N PRO A 91 4.58 4.21 8.49
CA PRO A 91 4.27 3.27 9.56
C PRO A 91 2.77 2.95 9.67
N VAL A 92 1.88 3.74 9.03
CA VAL A 92 0.44 3.44 8.93
C VAL A 92 0.19 2.31 7.91
N ALA A 93 1.10 2.13 6.95
CA ALA A 93 0.95 1.10 5.93
C ALA A 93 0.97 -0.30 6.57
N PRO A 94 -0.08 -1.11 6.35
CA PRO A 94 -0.05 -2.54 6.65
C PRO A 94 1.14 -3.21 5.96
N PRO A 95 1.69 -4.30 6.50
CA PRO A 95 2.80 -5.03 5.89
C PRO A 95 2.33 -5.84 4.67
N LEU A 96 1.68 -5.20 3.70
CA LEU A 96 1.12 -5.81 2.51
C LEU A 96 2.20 -5.92 1.42
N ARG A 97 2.49 -7.15 1.00
CA ARG A 97 3.34 -7.42 -0.16
C ARG A 97 2.64 -8.37 -1.12
N ALA A 98 2.05 -7.81 -2.16
CA ALA A 98 1.43 -8.59 -3.22
C ALA A 98 2.49 -9.28 -4.09
N VAL A 99 2.26 -10.55 -4.41
CA VAL A 99 3.10 -11.33 -5.33
C VAL A 99 2.22 -11.99 -6.40
N PRO A 100 2.71 -12.17 -7.65
CA PRO A 100 1.98 -12.91 -8.68
C PRO A 100 1.63 -14.33 -8.23
N ALA A 101 0.47 -14.81 -8.63
CA ALA A 101 -0.06 -16.11 -8.21
C ALA A 101 -1.03 -16.69 -9.25
N GLY A 102 -1.30 -17.99 -9.14
CA GLY A 102 -2.36 -18.68 -9.88
C GLY A 102 -2.29 -18.53 -11.41
N ASP A 103 -3.41 -18.86 -12.05
CA ASP A 103 -3.54 -18.87 -13.52
C ASP A 103 -4.52 -17.80 -14.03
N ARG A 104 -5.23 -17.08 -13.14
CA ARG A 104 -6.15 -16.02 -13.58
C ARG A 104 -5.37 -14.80 -14.02
N LEU A 105 -5.97 -14.01 -14.91
CA LEU A 105 -5.34 -12.82 -15.46
C LEU A 105 -4.98 -11.82 -14.35
N GLY A 106 -3.69 -11.51 -14.23
CA GLY A 106 -3.19 -10.56 -13.22
C GLY A 106 -3.41 -11.03 -11.78
N GLU A 107 -3.52 -12.33 -11.55
CA GLU A 107 -3.74 -12.84 -10.21
C GLU A 107 -2.55 -12.58 -9.29
N VAL A 108 -2.85 -12.09 -8.09
CA VAL A 108 -1.89 -11.77 -7.04
C VAL A 108 -2.43 -12.24 -5.69
N HIS A 109 -1.52 -12.63 -4.79
CA HIS A 109 -1.84 -12.88 -3.39
C HIS A 109 -0.92 -12.09 -2.45
N ALA A 110 -1.35 -11.91 -1.20
CA ALA A 110 -0.53 -11.40 -0.13
C ALA A 110 -0.89 -12.10 1.19
N GLU A 111 0.10 -12.31 2.05
CA GLU A 111 -0.08 -12.74 3.43
C GLU A 111 0.21 -11.55 4.34
N VAL A 112 -0.68 -11.26 5.28
CA VAL A 112 -0.52 -10.15 6.23
C VAL A 112 -0.86 -10.61 7.64
N ALA A 113 -0.28 -9.95 8.64
CA ALA A 113 -0.70 -10.09 10.02
C ALA A 113 -1.14 -8.72 10.54
N LEU A 114 -2.43 -8.57 10.86
CA LEU A 114 -3.00 -7.31 11.33
C LEU A 114 -3.15 -7.32 12.85
N GLY A 115 -2.44 -6.42 13.53
CA GLY A 115 -2.50 -6.23 14.98
C GLY A 115 -3.41 -5.08 15.43
N ALA A 116 -3.23 -4.65 16.68
CA ALA A 116 -4.07 -3.65 17.34
C ALA A 116 -4.17 -2.30 16.59
N ALA A 117 -3.16 -1.92 15.81
CA ALA A 117 -3.17 -0.72 14.99
C ALA A 117 -4.28 -0.69 13.92
N TYR A 118 -4.86 -1.85 13.59
CA TYR A 118 -5.86 -2.03 12.54
C TYR A 118 -7.22 -2.48 13.08
N GLU A 119 -7.35 -2.54 14.41
CA GLU A 119 -8.57 -2.95 15.11
C GLU A 119 -9.68 -1.92 14.91
N GLY A 120 -10.90 -2.42 14.69
CA GLY A 120 -12.12 -1.62 14.69
C GLY A 120 -13.02 -2.06 15.83
N PRO A 121 -13.94 -3.00 15.59
CA PRO A 121 -14.61 -3.69 16.69
C PRO A 121 -13.60 -4.52 17.51
N PRO A 122 -13.88 -4.79 18.79
CA PRO A 122 -12.99 -5.59 19.64
C PRO A 122 -12.62 -6.94 19.01
N GLY A 123 -11.32 -7.20 18.86
CA GLY A 123 -10.73 -8.40 18.28
C GLY A 123 -10.85 -8.52 16.75
N LEU A 124 -11.40 -7.51 16.08
CA LEU A 124 -11.72 -7.55 14.65
C LEU A 124 -11.04 -6.42 13.89
N VAL A 125 -10.64 -6.70 12.65
CA VAL A 125 -10.11 -5.70 11.72
C VAL A 125 -11.20 -4.68 11.41
N HIS A 126 -10.85 -3.40 11.43
CA HIS A 126 -11.77 -2.34 11.02
C HIS A 126 -12.17 -2.53 9.54
N GLY A 127 -13.46 -2.47 9.22
CA GLY A 127 -13.94 -2.72 7.84
C GLY A 127 -13.32 -1.78 6.80
N GLY A 128 -13.00 -0.55 7.19
CA GLY A 128 -12.24 0.41 6.36
C GLY A 128 -10.81 -0.01 6.06
N VAL A 129 -10.14 -0.76 6.95
CA VAL A 129 -8.81 -1.34 6.67
C VAL A 129 -8.93 -2.46 5.63
N SER A 130 -9.94 -3.33 5.76
CA SER A 130 -10.20 -4.34 4.72
C SER A 130 -10.48 -3.70 3.35
N SER A 131 -11.21 -2.58 3.33
CA SER A 131 -11.43 -1.80 2.11
C SER A 131 -10.14 -1.23 1.54
N LEU A 132 -9.28 -0.64 2.38
CA LEU A 132 -8.00 -0.08 2.00
C LEU A 132 -7.09 -1.14 1.36
N LEU A 133 -7.00 -2.32 1.98
CA LEU A 133 -6.21 -3.43 1.49
C LEU A 133 -6.73 -3.99 0.16
N LEU A 134 -8.05 -4.10 0.02
CA LEU A 134 -8.67 -4.62 -1.21
C LEU A 134 -8.52 -3.64 -2.38
N ASP A 135 -8.66 -2.32 -2.15
CA ASP A 135 -8.39 -1.32 -3.20
C ASP A 135 -6.98 -1.50 -3.78
N GLN A 136 -5.98 -1.56 -2.90
CA GLN A 136 -4.59 -1.78 -3.30
C GLN A 136 -4.41 -3.12 -4.02
N MET A 137 -4.92 -4.23 -3.47
CA MET A 137 -4.79 -5.56 -4.08
C MET A 137 -5.41 -5.64 -5.48
N LEU A 138 -6.58 -5.02 -5.70
CA LEU A 138 -7.21 -4.95 -7.02
C LEU A 138 -6.39 -4.07 -7.99
N GLY A 139 -5.80 -2.97 -7.51
CA GLY A 139 -4.84 -2.16 -8.26
C GLY A 139 -3.59 -2.95 -8.67
N ASN A 140 -3.03 -3.74 -7.74
CA ASN A 140 -1.92 -4.67 -7.99
C ASN A 140 -2.28 -5.73 -9.03
N ALA A 141 -3.50 -6.27 -9.00
CA ALA A 141 -3.96 -7.23 -10.00
C ALA A 141 -4.07 -6.60 -11.40
N ALA A 142 -4.65 -5.41 -11.49
CA ALA A 142 -4.72 -4.65 -12.73
C ALA A 142 -3.33 -4.31 -13.28
N ALA A 143 -2.39 -3.95 -12.40
CA ALA A 143 -1.00 -3.72 -12.73
C ALA A 143 -0.28 -4.97 -13.26
N ALA A 144 -0.44 -6.12 -12.57
CA ALA A 144 0.11 -7.41 -12.99
C ALA A 144 -0.43 -7.86 -14.36
N ALA A 145 -1.68 -7.50 -14.69
CA ALA A 145 -2.27 -7.73 -16.01
C ALA A 145 -1.81 -6.73 -17.09
N ARG A 146 -0.92 -5.77 -16.78
CA ARG A 146 -0.57 -4.60 -17.62
C ARG A 146 -1.79 -3.78 -18.06
N LYS A 147 -2.81 -3.69 -17.20
CA LYS A 147 -4.01 -2.87 -17.41
C LYS A 147 -4.31 -1.92 -16.24
N PRO A 148 -3.31 -1.15 -15.76
CA PRO A 148 -3.53 -0.24 -14.65
C PRO A 148 -4.52 0.88 -14.99
N GLY A 149 -5.11 1.43 -13.95
CA GLY A 149 -6.02 2.56 -14.00
C GLY A 149 -6.23 3.14 -12.62
N MET A 150 -6.93 4.25 -12.53
CA MET A 150 -7.37 4.82 -11.27
C MET A 150 -8.69 4.17 -10.84
N THR A 151 -8.86 3.91 -9.54
CA THR A 151 -10.12 3.40 -8.99
C THR A 151 -11.27 4.34 -9.35
N ALA A 152 -12.28 3.82 -10.04
CA ALA A 152 -13.51 4.53 -10.38
C ALA A 152 -14.66 4.15 -9.43
N TYR A 153 -14.76 2.87 -9.07
CA TYR A 153 -15.58 2.42 -7.95
C TYR A 153 -14.96 1.21 -7.27
N LEU A 154 -15.33 1.01 -6.01
CA LEU A 154 -15.03 -0.18 -5.22
C LEU A 154 -16.30 -0.58 -4.44
N ASN A 155 -16.79 -1.79 -4.68
CA ASN A 155 -17.93 -2.37 -3.98
C ASN A 155 -17.43 -3.48 -3.06
N LEU A 156 -17.84 -3.46 -1.79
CA LEU A 156 -17.44 -4.45 -0.79
C LEU A 156 -18.65 -5.22 -0.25
N THR A 157 -18.47 -6.52 -0.06
CA THR A 157 -19.41 -7.37 0.68
C THR A 157 -18.71 -7.96 1.89
N TYR A 158 -19.10 -7.52 3.08
CA TYR A 158 -18.62 -8.07 4.35
C TYR A 158 -19.46 -9.31 4.68
N ARG A 159 -18.87 -10.50 4.50
CA ARG A 159 -19.55 -11.80 4.64
C ARG A 159 -19.63 -12.24 6.09
N GLN A 160 -18.55 -12.01 6.83
CA GLN A 160 -18.40 -12.38 8.25
C GLN A 160 -17.30 -11.52 8.89
N PRO A 161 -17.20 -11.49 10.24
CA PRO A 161 -16.14 -10.77 10.92
C PRO A 161 -14.74 -11.17 10.44
N THR A 162 -13.87 -10.17 10.21
CA THR A 162 -12.45 -10.39 9.92
C THR A 162 -11.67 -10.34 11.24
N PRO A 163 -11.13 -11.45 11.76
CA PRO A 163 -10.36 -11.43 13.00
C PRO A 163 -9.02 -10.72 12.81
N LEU A 164 -8.50 -10.12 13.88
CA LEU A 164 -7.08 -9.74 13.95
C LEU A 164 -6.18 -10.97 13.82
N GLY A 165 -4.93 -10.77 13.40
CA GLY A 165 -3.94 -11.83 13.21
C GLY A 165 -3.64 -12.12 11.73
N PRO A 166 -3.18 -13.34 11.41
CA PRO A 166 -2.83 -13.74 10.05
C PRO A 166 -4.05 -13.79 9.12
N LEU A 167 -3.92 -13.17 7.95
CA LEU A 167 -4.93 -13.11 6.90
C LEU A 167 -4.26 -13.27 5.54
N ARG A 168 -4.98 -13.90 4.61
CA ARG A 168 -4.59 -13.98 3.20
C ARG A 168 -5.45 -13.06 2.36
N LEU A 169 -4.85 -12.40 1.38
CA LEU A 169 -5.55 -11.61 0.39
C LEU A 169 -5.31 -12.18 -1.00
N GLU A 170 -6.33 -12.10 -1.85
CA GLU A 170 -6.25 -12.49 -3.25
C GLU A 170 -6.95 -11.45 -4.12
N ALA A 171 -6.42 -11.20 -5.31
CA ALA A 171 -7.07 -10.38 -6.31
C ALA A 171 -6.70 -10.81 -7.73
N TRP A 172 -7.60 -10.57 -8.68
CA TRP A 172 -7.43 -10.91 -10.10
C TRP A 172 -8.27 -10.00 -10.99
N VAL A 173 -7.92 -9.91 -12.27
CA VAL A 173 -8.74 -9.23 -13.29
C VAL A 173 -9.83 -10.18 -13.76
N GLU A 174 -11.09 -9.76 -13.65
CA GLU A 174 -12.23 -10.50 -14.18
C GLU A 174 -12.38 -10.27 -15.68
N ARG A 175 -12.35 -9.01 -16.11
CA ARG A 175 -12.49 -8.63 -17.52
C ARG A 175 -11.94 -7.23 -17.80
N SER A 176 -11.81 -6.88 -19.06
CA SER A 176 -11.44 -5.51 -19.46
C SER A 176 -12.12 -5.09 -20.76
N GLU A 177 -12.51 -3.83 -20.83
CA GLU A 177 -13.27 -3.25 -21.94
C GLU A 177 -12.72 -1.87 -22.30
N GLY A 178 -11.93 -1.80 -23.36
CA GLY A 178 -11.25 -0.57 -23.76
C GLY A 178 -10.33 -0.07 -22.64
N HIS A 179 -10.69 1.06 -22.03
CA HIS A 179 -9.94 1.72 -20.95
C HIS A 179 -10.45 1.38 -19.54
N LYS A 180 -11.31 0.35 -19.42
CA LYS A 180 -11.91 -0.12 -18.18
C LYS A 180 -11.37 -1.49 -17.81
N THR A 181 -10.90 -1.65 -16.59
CA THR A 181 -10.44 -2.93 -16.02
C THR A 181 -11.32 -3.26 -14.83
N TYR A 182 -12.02 -4.39 -14.89
CA TYR A 182 -12.85 -4.89 -13.80
C TYR A 182 -12.06 -5.97 -13.05
N ALA A 183 -11.88 -5.77 -11.75
CA ALA A 183 -11.10 -6.65 -10.90
C ALA A 183 -11.93 -7.13 -9.70
N ARG A 184 -11.57 -8.30 -9.19
CA ARG A 184 -12.15 -8.90 -8.00
C ARG A 184 -11.07 -9.28 -7.01
N GLY A 185 -11.44 -9.38 -5.75
CA GLY A 185 -10.54 -9.84 -4.71
C GLY A 185 -11.26 -10.11 -3.40
N GLN A 186 -10.53 -10.68 -2.45
CA GLN A 186 -11.06 -11.12 -1.18
C GLN A 186 -10.03 -11.10 -0.06
N VAL A 187 -10.49 -10.87 1.16
CA VAL A 187 -9.77 -11.11 2.42
C VAL A 187 -10.24 -12.44 2.99
N ILE A 188 -9.30 -13.35 3.21
CA ILE A 188 -9.53 -14.72 3.67
C ILE A 188 -9.00 -14.81 5.11
N GLY A 189 -9.92 -15.09 6.04
CA GLY A 189 -9.59 -15.41 7.42
C GLY A 189 -9.46 -16.93 7.64
N PRO A 190 -9.33 -17.38 8.90
CA PRO A 190 -9.18 -18.79 9.24
C PRO A 190 -10.31 -19.69 8.71
N ASP A 191 -11.54 -19.16 8.70
CA ASP A 191 -12.75 -19.88 8.32
C ASP A 191 -13.22 -19.57 6.88
N GLY A 192 -12.35 -18.96 6.06
CA GLY A 192 -12.62 -18.62 4.66
C GLY A 192 -12.83 -17.12 4.40
N PRO A 193 -13.44 -16.75 3.25
CA PRO A 193 -13.62 -15.35 2.87
C PRO A 193 -14.42 -14.55 3.90
N THR A 194 -13.89 -13.41 4.31
CA THR A 194 -14.51 -12.49 5.27
C THR A 194 -15.03 -11.23 4.59
N VAL A 195 -14.30 -10.74 3.58
CA VAL A 195 -14.68 -9.59 2.76
C VAL A 195 -14.37 -9.89 1.30
N GLU A 196 -15.31 -9.61 0.41
CA GLU A 196 -15.15 -9.69 -1.04
C GLU A 196 -15.24 -8.29 -1.64
N ALA A 197 -14.48 -8.03 -2.70
CA ALA A 197 -14.54 -6.78 -3.46
C ALA A 197 -14.68 -6.99 -4.96
N GLU A 198 -15.42 -6.06 -5.58
CA GLU A 198 -15.39 -5.81 -7.02
C GLU A 198 -15.04 -4.34 -7.25
N GLY A 199 -14.10 -4.07 -8.14
CA GLY A 199 -13.69 -2.72 -8.47
C GLY A 199 -13.57 -2.50 -9.97
N LEU A 200 -13.79 -1.25 -10.37
CA LEU A 200 -13.51 -0.76 -11.71
C LEU A 200 -12.35 0.22 -11.67
N PHE A 201 -11.35 -0.04 -12.49
CA PHE A 201 -10.21 0.82 -12.71
C PHE A 201 -10.28 1.41 -14.11
N VAL A 202 -10.07 2.72 -14.22
CA VAL A 202 -10.15 3.44 -15.48
C VAL A 202 -8.82 4.09 -15.79
N LEU A 203 -8.28 3.82 -16.98
CA LEU A 203 -7.11 4.52 -17.49
C LEU A 203 -7.46 6.00 -17.72
N PRO A 204 -6.92 6.95 -16.93
CA PRO A 204 -7.34 8.34 -16.99
C PRO A 204 -6.98 8.99 -18.32
N ARG A 205 -7.73 10.03 -18.71
CA ARG A 205 -7.63 10.67 -20.02
C ARG A 205 -6.20 11.12 -20.34
N TRP A 206 -5.55 11.82 -19.41
CA TRP A 206 -4.18 12.32 -19.57
C TRP A 206 -3.17 11.21 -19.85
N ALA A 207 -3.34 10.03 -19.22
CA ALA A 207 -2.45 8.89 -19.45
C ALA A 207 -2.65 8.30 -20.85
N ARG A 208 -3.90 8.26 -21.34
CA ARG A 208 -4.21 7.85 -22.71
C ARG A 208 -3.60 8.78 -23.75
N GLU A 209 -3.71 10.08 -23.53
CA GLU A 209 -3.11 11.11 -24.40
C GLU A 209 -1.59 10.98 -24.44
N LEU A 210 -0.95 10.72 -23.29
CA LEU A 210 0.49 10.49 -23.19
C LEU A 210 0.94 9.23 -23.95
N LEU A 211 0.20 8.13 -23.84
CA LEU A 211 0.50 6.89 -24.57
C LEU A 211 0.36 7.09 -26.08
N ALA A 212 -0.72 7.74 -26.52
CA ALA A 212 -0.95 8.06 -27.92
C ALA A 212 0.16 8.95 -28.50
N ALA A 213 0.57 9.99 -27.77
CA ALA A 213 1.65 10.89 -28.18
C ALA A 213 3.02 10.18 -28.27
N ARG A 214 3.23 9.10 -27.51
CA ARG A 214 4.48 8.32 -27.51
C ARG A 214 4.51 7.22 -28.57
N GLY A 215 3.42 6.99 -29.31
CA GLY A 215 3.28 5.83 -30.20
C GLY A 215 3.42 4.50 -29.46
N ALA A 216 3.26 4.51 -28.13
CA ALA A 216 3.46 3.34 -27.30
C ALA A 216 2.22 2.45 -27.38
N THR A 217 2.40 1.22 -27.84
CA THR A 217 1.37 0.18 -27.83
C THR A 217 1.23 -0.49 -26.46
N GLU A 218 2.26 -0.39 -25.62
CA GLU A 218 2.27 -0.97 -24.28
C GLU A 218 1.94 0.05 -23.20
N VAL A 219 0.97 -0.32 -22.37
CA VAL A 219 0.60 0.39 -21.16
C VAL A 219 1.63 0.05 -20.07
N PRO A 220 2.26 1.02 -19.39
CA PRO A 220 3.17 0.74 -18.28
C PRO A 220 2.44 -0.06 -17.19
N PRO A 221 3.16 -0.89 -16.41
CA PRO A 221 2.54 -1.78 -15.44
C PRO A 221 1.86 -1.03 -14.28
N THR A 222 2.14 0.25 -14.03
CA THR A 222 1.49 1.05 -12.96
C THR A 222 1.21 2.49 -13.41
N PHE A 223 0.08 3.06 -12.95
CA PHE A 223 -0.30 4.48 -13.16
C PHE A 223 -0.61 5.25 -11.89
N GLU A 224 -0.51 4.58 -10.73
CA GLU A 224 -0.56 5.29 -9.47
C GLU A 224 0.50 6.38 -9.47
#